data_AF-A0A1F5CB62-F1
#
_entry.id   AF-A0A1F5CB62-F1
#
_cell.length_a   1.000
_cell.length_b   1.000
_cell.length_c   1.000
_cell.angle_alpha   90.00
_cell.angle_beta   90.00
_cell.angle_gamma   90.00
#
_symmetry.space_group_name_H-M   'P 1'
#
loop_
_entity.id
_entity.type
_entity.pdbx_description
1 polymer ?
#
loop_
_entity_poly.entity_id
_entity_poly.type
_entity_poly.pdbx_seq_one_letter_code
_entity_poly.pdbx_strand_id
1 'polypeptide(L)'
;MLSLDSNVIVVFLIVWVLLFALTKLFFNPVRRVRDAREKAIRENKEAFEKAIESYEQSVRQVDQTLKEAKSAAENVRAALEADALKEKSRLITEINAECRRQVDRAKADLDKSVRELKEKLESEAAGLAEQIEKKFLN
;
A
#
# COMPACT_ATOMS: atom_id res chain seq x y z
N MET A 1 55.42 -13.64 -85.02
CA MET A 1 54.02 -14.10 -85.07
C MET A 1 53.39 -13.84 -83.71
N LEU A 2 52.93 -12.61 -83.53
CA LEU A 2 52.11 -12.16 -82.41
C LEU A 2 51.22 -11.07 -83.03
N SER A 3 50.33 -11.52 -83.91
CA SER A 3 49.23 -10.68 -84.34
C SER A 3 48.31 -10.65 -83.14
N LEU A 4 48.30 -9.53 -82.43
CA LEU A 4 47.30 -9.27 -81.42
C LEU A 4 45.97 -9.17 -82.18
N ASP A 5 45.31 -10.31 -82.35
CA ASP A 5 44.09 -10.41 -83.12
C ASP A 5 43.06 -9.50 -82.47
N SER A 6 42.45 -8.60 -83.25
CA SER A 6 41.33 -7.75 -82.79
C SER A 6 40.25 -8.55 -82.06
N ASN A 7 40.14 -9.86 -82.35
CA ASN A 7 39.27 -10.79 -81.65
C ASN A 7 39.55 -10.88 -80.13
N VAL A 8 40.81 -10.86 -79.70
CA VAL A 8 41.16 -10.90 -78.26
C VAL A 8 40.67 -9.65 -77.54
N ILE A 9 40.79 -8.48 -78.18
CA ILE A 9 40.29 -7.21 -77.65
C ILE A 9 38.75 -7.21 -77.56
N VAL A 10 38.08 -7.75 -78.58
CA VAL A 10 36.62 -7.89 -78.60
C VAL A 10 36.12 -8.85 -77.52
N VAL A 11 36.75 -10.02 -77.36
CA VAL A 11 36.41 -10.98 -76.30
C VAL A 11 36.66 -10.38 -74.92
N PHE A 12 37.76 -9.65 -74.73
CA PHE A 12 38.06 -8.95 -73.48
C PHE A 12 36.97 -7.93 -73.12
N LEU A 13 36.53 -7.12 -74.09
CA LEU A 13 35.42 -6.18 -73.91
C LEU A 13 34.12 -6.90 -73.53
N ILE A 14 33.78 -8.01 -74.19
CA ILE A 14 32.57 -8.79 -73.88
C ILE A 14 32.63 -9.36 -72.45
N VAL A 15 33.77 -9.93 -72.04
CA VAL A 15 33.95 -10.46 -70.68
C VAL A 15 33.87 -9.32 -69.65
N TRP A 16 34.43 -8.15 -69.95
CA TRP A 16 34.38 -7.01 -69.05
C TRP A 16 32.96 -6.46 -68.88
N VAL A 17 32.20 -6.35 -69.98
CA VAL A 17 30.79 -5.97 -69.95
C VAL A 17 29.97 -7.00 -69.19
N LEU A 18 30.22 -8.29 -69.39
CA LEU A 18 29.54 -9.37 -68.69
C LEU A 18 29.83 -9.34 -67.18
N LEU A 19 31.09 -9.12 -66.78
CA LEU A 19 31.48 -8.94 -65.37
C LEU A 19 30.76 -7.74 -64.75
N PHE A 20 30.71 -6.61 -65.45
CA PHE A 20 30.00 -5.42 -64.96
C PHE A 20 28.49 -5.68 -64.83
N ALA A 21 27.89 -6.34 -65.81
CA ALA A 21 26.48 -6.72 -65.80
C ALA A 21 26.17 -7.68 -64.63
N LEU A 22 26.96 -8.75 -64.45
CA LEU A 22 26.81 -9.69 -63.32
C LEU A 22 27.00 -9.00 -61.97
N THR A 23 27.99 -8.12 -61.85
CA THR A 23 28.24 -7.38 -60.60
C THR A 23 27.04 -6.53 -60.20
N LYS A 24 26.46 -5.81 -61.16
CA LYS A 24 25.32 -4.92 -60.90
C LYS A 24 24.00 -5.68 -60.77
N LEU A 25 23.77 -6.70 -61.58
CA LEU A 25 22.48 -7.41 -61.67
C LEU A 25 22.36 -8.57 -60.68
N PHE A 26 23.46 -9.20 -60.27
CA PHE A 26 23.42 -10.39 -59.41
C PHE A 26 24.09 -10.16 -58.06
N PHE A 27 25.36 -9.74 -58.04
CA PHE A 27 26.11 -9.67 -56.78
C PHE A 27 25.60 -8.59 -55.82
N ASN A 28 25.26 -7.39 -56.34
CA ASN A 28 24.69 -6.32 -55.53
C ASN A 28 23.33 -6.65 -54.90
N PRO A 29 22.31 -7.13 -55.65
CA PRO A 29 21.02 -7.48 -55.04
C PRO A 29 21.12 -8.65 -54.07
N VAL A 30 21.94 -9.67 -54.36
CA VAL A 30 22.15 -10.80 -53.44
C VAL A 30 22.77 -10.34 -52.12
N ARG A 31 23.80 -9.47 -52.16
CA ARG A 31 24.38 -8.87 -50.95
C ARG A 31 23.34 -8.07 -50.16
N ARG A 32 22.58 -7.20 -50.84
CA ARG A 32 21.54 -6.39 -50.19
C ARG A 32 20.48 -7.25 -49.49
N VAL A 33 20.01 -8.34 -50.11
CA VAL A 33 19.01 -9.24 -49.50
C VAL A 33 19.60 -9.96 -48.29
N ARG A 34 20.84 -10.45 -48.38
CA ARG A 34 21.50 -11.11 -47.26
C ARG A 34 21.69 -10.14 -46.09
N ASP A 35 22.21 -8.95 -46.35
CA ASP A 35 22.46 -7.94 -45.31
C ASP A 35 21.14 -7.43 -44.71
N ALA A 36 20.08 -7.30 -45.51
CA ALA A 36 18.74 -6.97 -45.01
C ALA A 36 18.16 -8.07 -44.11
N ARG A 37 18.33 -9.35 -44.47
CA ARG A 37 17.90 -10.48 -43.62
C ARG A 37 18.68 -10.51 -42.31
N GLU A 38 20.00 -10.39 -42.37
CA GLU A 38 20.82 -10.35 -41.17
C GLU A 38 20.45 -9.17 -40.27
N LYS A 39 20.22 -7.99 -40.85
CA LYS A 39 19.80 -6.81 -40.11
C LYS A 39 18.43 -7.03 -39.44
N ALA A 40 17.44 -7.55 -40.16
CA ALA A 40 16.14 -7.85 -39.60
C ALA A 40 16.20 -8.89 -38.47
N ILE A 41 17.04 -9.93 -38.60
CA ILE A 41 17.25 -10.92 -37.54
C ILE A 41 17.88 -10.27 -36.30
N ARG A 42 18.92 -9.44 -36.49
CA ARG A 42 19.55 -8.71 -35.38
C ARG A 42 18.57 -7.78 -34.68
N GLU A 43 17.84 -6.96 -35.44
CA GLU A 43 16.84 -6.03 -34.91
C GLU A 43 15.73 -6.77 -34.15
N ASN A 44 15.22 -7.87 -34.68
CA ASN A 44 14.21 -8.68 -33.99
C ASN A 44 14.75 -9.28 -32.70
N LYS A 45 16.01 -9.74 -32.69
CA LYS A 45 16.65 -10.29 -31.48
C LYS A 45 16.84 -9.21 -30.41
N GLU A 46 17.35 -8.04 -30.79
CA GLU A 46 17.49 -6.90 -29.87
C GLU A 46 16.13 -6.42 -29.34
N ALA A 47 15.10 -6.37 -30.19
CA ALA A 47 13.75 -6.00 -29.78
C ALA A 47 13.17 -7.02 -28.79
N PHE A 48 13.40 -8.32 -29.03
CA PHE A 48 12.98 -9.38 -28.13
C PHE A 48 13.70 -9.31 -26.76
N GLU A 49 15.02 -9.12 -26.76
CA GLU A 49 15.80 -8.96 -25.53
C GLU A 49 15.32 -7.75 -24.72
N LYS A 50 15.10 -6.59 -25.37
CA LYS A 50 14.54 -5.40 -24.73
C LYS A 50 13.13 -5.62 -24.21
N ALA A 51 12.29 -6.36 -24.94
CA ALA A 51 10.94 -6.68 -24.49
C ALA A 51 10.98 -7.53 -23.22
N ILE A 52 11.83 -8.55 -23.16
CA ILE A 52 12.03 -9.37 -21.94
C ILE A 52 12.53 -8.50 -20.79
N GLU A 53 13.56 -7.68 -21.00
CA GLU A 53 14.12 -6.83 -19.96
C GLU A 53 13.07 -5.86 -19.38
N SER A 54 12.29 -5.23 -20.26
CA SER A 54 11.21 -4.32 -19.85
C SER A 54 10.08 -5.05 -19.11
N TYR A 55 9.77 -6.29 -19.50
CA TYR A 55 8.78 -7.13 -18.85
C TYR A 55 9.25 -7.51 -17.44
N GLU A 56 10.49 -7.99 -17.30
CA GLU A 56 11.06 -8.31 -15.99
C GLU A 56 11.14 -7.10 -15.08
N GLN A 57 11.53 -5.93 -15.60
CA GLN A 57 11.54 -4.69 -14.83
C GLN A 57 10.14 -4.31 -14.36
N SER A 58 9.13 -4.45 -15.22
CA SER A 58 7.73 -4.18 -14.87
C SER A 58 7.24 -5.13 -13.78
N VAL A 59 7.55 -6.42 -13.89
CA VAL A 59 7.20 -7.42 -12.87
C VAL A 59 7.87 -7.08 -11.53
N ARG A 60 9.18 -6.77 -11.55
CA ARG A 60 9.90 -6.36 -10.33
C ARG A 60 9.28 -5.12 -9.68
N GLN A 61 8.88 -4.14 -10.49
CA GLN A 61 8.24 -2.92 -9.99
C GLN A 61 6.86 -3.19 -9.38
N VAL A 62 6.05 -4.04 -10.01
CA VAL A 62 4.74 -4.45 -9.49
C VAL A 62 4.90 -5.19 -8.17
N ASP A 63 5.81 -6.16 -8.09
CA ASP A 63 6.08 -6.91 -6.86
C ASP A 63 6.55 -5.99 -5.73
N GLN A 64 7.43 -5.03 -6.02
CA GLN A 64 7.90 -4.07 -5.04
C GLN A 64 6.76 -3.18 -4.54
N THR A 65 5.95 -2.63 -5.46
CA THR A 65 4.78 -1.81 -5.11
C THR A 65 3.78 -2.60 -4.25
N LEU A 66 3.57 -3.87 -4.55
CA LEU A 66 2.66 -4.74 -3.82
C LEU A 66 3.19 -5.05 -2.40
N LYS A 67 4.50 -5.25 -2.24
CA LYS A 67 5.14 -5.41 -0.93
C LYS A 67 5.03 -4.14 -0.10
N GLU A 68 5.31 -2.99 -0.70
CA GLU A 68 5.19 -1.68 -0.05
C GLU A 68 3.75 -1.39 0.38
N ALA A 69 2.77 -1.63 -0.49
CA ALA A 69 1.35 -1.47 -0.17
C ALA A 69 0.91 -2.39 0.98
N LYS A 70 1.36 -3.65 0.98
CA LYS A 70 1.09 -4.59 2.09
C LYS A 70 1.72 -4.10 3.39
N SER A 71 2.98 -3.68 3.38
CA SER A 71 3.65 -3.16 4.58
C SER A 71 2.97 -1.89 5.10
N ALA A 72 2.57 -0.99 4.21
CA ALA A 72 1.83 0.21 4.59
C ALA A 72 0.47 -0.13 5.22
N ALA A 73 -0.27 -1.09 4.63
CA ALA A 73 -1.55 -1.54 5.18
C ALA A 73 -1.40 -2.16 6.58
N GLU A 74 -0.41 -3.03 6.78
CA GLU A 74 -0.12 -3.61 8.10
C GLU A 74 0.30 -2.55 9.12
N ASN A 75 1.10 -1.56 8.72
CA ASN A 75 1.48 -0.44 9.60
C ASN A 75 0.27 0.40 10.01
N VAL A 76 -0.61 0.72 9.07
CA VAL A 76 -1.86 1.46 9.35
C VAL A 76 -2.76 0.66 10.28
N ARG A 77 -2.90 -0.65 10.04
CA ARG A 77 -3.68 -1.53 10.89
C ARG A 77 -3.12 -1.59 12.31
N ALA A 78 -1.82 -1.78 12.45
CA ALA A 78 -1.16 -1.82 13.75
C ALA A 78 -1.31 -0.49 14.51
N ALA A 79 -1.19 0.65 13.82
CA ALA A 79 -1.42 1.96 14.40
C ALA A 79 -2.87 2.14 14.87
N LEU A 80 -3.85 1.76 14.06
CA LEU A 80 -5.28 1.81 14.43
C LEU A 80 -5.60 0.91 15.62
N GLU A 81 -5.04 -0.31 15.66
CA GLU A 81 -5.22 -1.23 16.79
C GLU A 81 -4.61 -0.66 18.08
N ALA A 82 -3.42 -0.05 18.00
CA ALA A 82 -2.77 0.60 19.14
C ALA A 82 -3.57 1.82 19.64
N ASP A 83 -4.05 2.66 18.73
CA ASP A 83 -4.87 3.83 19.07
C ASP A 83 -6.22 3.42 19.66
N ALA A 84 -6.87 2.41 19.10
CA ALA A 84 -8.12 1.88 19.63
C ALA A 84 -7.93 1.29 21.05
N LEU A 85 -6.83 0.58 21.29
CA LEU A 85 -6.52 0.05 22.62
C LEU A 85 -6.26 1.17 23.64
N LYS A 86 -5.53 2.21 23.23
CA LYS A 86 -5.26 3.39 24.06
C LYS A 86 -6.54 4.13 24.40
N GLU A 87 -7.41 4.35 23.42
CA GLU A 87 -8.67 5.05 23.62
C GLU A 87 -9.63 4.24 24.49
N LYS A 88 -9.71 2.93 24.26
CA LYS A 88 -10.47 2.00 25.13
C LYS A 88 -9.97 2.08 26.58
N SER A 89 -8.65 2.05 26.78
CA SER A 89 -8.06 2.16 28.12
C SER A 89 -8.43 3.49 28.78
N ARG A 90 -8.28 4.60 28.04
CA ARG A 90 -8.66 5.95 28.51
C ARG A 90 -10.12 6.01 28.93
N LEU A 91 -11.03 5.51 28.08
CA LEU A 91 -12.46 5.51 28.34
C LEU A 91 -12.81 4.67 29.57
N ILE A 92 -12.20 3.49 29.73
CA ILE A 92 -12.40 2.64 30.91
C ILE A 92 -11.92 3.34 32.18
N THR A 93 -10.75 4.00 32.14
CA THR A 93 -10.23 4.76 33.29
C THR A 93 -11.16 5.92 33.65
N GLU A 94 -11.65 6.65 32.66
CA GLU A 94 -12.56 7.77 32.86
C GLU A 94 -13.91 7.32 33.45
N ILE A 95 -14.52 6.27 32.89
CA ILE A 95 -15.77 5.68 33.39
C ILE A 95 -15.57 5.17 34.83
N ASN A 96 -14.46 4.49 35.12
CA ASN A 96 -14.18 4.04 36.48
C ASN A 96 -14.01 5.20 37.46
N ALA A 97 -13.36 6.28 37.05
CA ALA A 97 -13.20 7.46 37.88
C ALA A 97 -14.55 8.16 38.13
N GLU A 98 -15.42 8.26 37.13
CA GLU A 98 -16.74 8.85 37.27
C GLU A 98 -17.67 7.97 38.11
N CYS A 99 -17.64 6.65 37.91
CA CYS A 99 -18.37 5.70 38.75
C CYS A 99 -17.96 5.81 40.22
N ARG A 100 -16.65 5.88 40.52
CA ARG A 100 -16.17 6.12 41.89
C ARG A 100 -16.69 7.44 42.46
N ARG A 101 -16.64 8.53 41.69
CA ARG A 101 -17.19 9.83 42.10
C ARG A 101 -18.69 9.76 42.39
N GLN A 102 -19.46 9.06 41.57
CA GLN A 102 -20.89 8.88 41.80
C GLN A 102 -21.18 8.05 43.06
N VAL A 103 -20.44 6.97 43.29
CA VAL A 103 -20.55 6.16 44.51
C VAL A 103 -20.20 6.98 45.75
N ASP A 104 -19.13 7.78 45.70
CA ASP A 104 -18.73 8.62 46.83
C ASP A 104 -19.75 9.72 47.13
N ARG A 105 -20.33 10.35 46.09
CA ARG A 105 -21.45 11.30 46.24
C ARG A 105 -22.69 10.63 46.86
N ALA A 106 -23.10 9.48 46.33
CA ALA A 106 -24.25 8.74 46.85
C ALA A 106 -24.06 8.33 48.32
N LYS A 107 -22.84 7.94 48.72
CA LYS A 107 -22.51 7.68 50.13
C LYS A 107 -22.61 8.94 50.99
N ALA A 108 -22.08 10.06 50.53
CA ALA A 108 -22.16 11.32 51.25
C ALA A 108 -23.61 11.80 51.44
N ASP A 109 -24.43 11.67 50.39
CA ASP A 109 -25.87 12.02 50.44
C ASP A 109 -26.65 11.08 51.38
N LEU A 110 -26.31 9.79 51.38
CA LEU A 110 -26.90 8.82 52.30
C LEU A 110 -26.54 9.14 53.75
N ASP A 111 -25.27 9.41 54.04
CA ASP A 111 -24.81 9.78 55.38
C ASP A 111 -25.48 11.06 55.89
N LYS A 112 -25.68 12.04 55.00
CA LYS A 112 -26.40 13.26 55.32
C LYS A 112 -27.87 12.97 55.64
N SER A 113 -28.53 12.19 54.79
CA SER A 113 -29.94 11.79 54.99
C SER A 113 -30.15 11.04 56.30
N VAL A 114 -29.22 10.13 56.66
CA VAL A 114 -29.27 9.39 57.92
C VAL A 114 -29.13 10.32 59.13
N ARG A 115 -28.28 11.34 59.07
CA ARG A 115 -28.16 12.33 60.16
C ARG A 115 -29.44 13.16 60.30
N GLU A 116 -29.97 13.67 59.20
CA GLU A 116 -31.22 14.44 59.20
C GLU A 116 -32.42 13.63 59.73
N LEU A 117 -32.51 12.35 59.35
CA LEU A 117 -33.53 11.43 59.87
C LEU A 117 -33.37 11.16 61.37
N LYS A 118 -32.13 10.98 61.86
CA LYS A 118 -31.87 10.80 63.30
C LYS A 118 -32.27 12.03 64.11
N GLU A 119 -31.90 13.23 63.67
CA GLU A 119 -32.26 14.48 64.33
C GLU A 119 -33.79 14.66 64.39
N LYS A 120 -34.50 14.37 63.30
CA LYS A 120 -35.98 14.38 63.29
C LYS A 120 -36.57 13.37 64.25
N LEU A 121 -36.04 12.14 64.28
CA LEU A 121 -36.54 11.09 65.15
C LEU A 121 -36.34 11.43 66.64
N GLU A 122 -35.20 12.03 67.00
CA GLU A 122 -34.95 12.54 68.35
C GLU A 122 -35.92 13.65 68.74
N SER A 123 -36.19 14.59 67.82
CA SER A 123 -37.18 15.65 68.05
C SER A 123 -38.60 15.11 68.19
N GLU A 124 -39.00 14.13 67.36
CA GLU A 124 -40.32 13.49 67.45
C GLU A 124 -40.46 12.68 68.73
N ALA A 125 -39.42 11.94 69.14
CA ALA A 125 -39.41 11.18 70.38
C ALA A 125 -39.53 12.10 71.62
N ALA A 126 -38.82 13.24 71.63
CA ALA A 126 -38.94 14.24 72.69
C ALA A 126 -40.35 14.84 72.75
N GLY A 127 -40.94 15.17 71.60
CA GLY A 127 -42.31 15.68 71.52
C GLY A 127 -43.36 14.64 71.94
N LEU A 128 -43.11 13.35 71.69
CA LEU A 128 -43.98 12.25 72.13
C LEU A 128 -43.88 12.05 73.65
N ALA A 129 -42.67 12.11 74.21
CA ALA A 129 -42.44 12.04 75.65
C ALA A 129 -43.16 13.18 76.41
N GLU A 130 -43.07 14.42 75.91
CA GLU A 130 -43.76 15.57 76.51
C GLU A 130 -45.30 15.43 76.45
N GLN A 131 -45.83 14.84 75.36
CA GLN A 131 -47.26 14.54 75.25
C GLN A 131 -47.72 13.44 76.21
N ILE A 132 -46.91 12.41 76.42
CA ILE A 132 -47.19 11.36 77.41
C ILE A 132 -47.18 11.95 78.82
N GLU A 133 -46.19 12.79 79.13
CA GLU A 133 -46.07 13.46 80.44
C GLU A 133 -47.30 14.34 80.73
N LYS A 134 -47.75 15.15 79.76
CA LYS A 134 -48.98 15.95 79.88
C LYS A 134 -50.25 15.13 80.04
N LYS A 135 -50.29 13.90 79.50
CA LYS A 135 -51.43 12.98 79.68
C LYS A 135 -51.43 12.24 81.01
N PHE A 136 -50.29 12.12 81.69
CA PHE A 136 -50.18 11.48 83.00
C PHE A 136 -50.32 12.46 84.17
N LEU A 137 -50.06 13.75 83.94
CA LEU A 137 -50.19 14.82 84.95
C LEU A 137 -51.59 15.47 85.00
N ASN A 138 -52.52 15.04 84.14
CA ASN A 138 -53.95 15.30 84.21
C ASN A 138 -54.70 13.99 84.52
#